data_AF-A0A0P0WYG5-F1
#
_entry.id   AF-A0A0P0WYG5-F1
#
_cell.length_a   1.000
_cell.length_b   1.000
_cell.length_c   1.000
_cell.angle_alpha   90.00
_cell.angle_beta   90.00
_cell.angle_gamma   90.00
#
_symmetry.space_group_name_H-M   'P 1'
#
loop_
_entity.id
_entity.type
_entity.pdbx_description
1 polymer ?
#
loop_
_entity_poly.entity_id
_entity_poly.type
_entity_poly.pdbx_seq_one_letter_code
_entity_poly.pdbx_strand_id
1 'polypeptide(L)'
;YQRAKPVIIDPGLYSLQKSDVFWITEKRSVPTAFKLFTGSAWMMLTHQFIEYCIWGWDNLPRTVLMYYANFLSSPEGYFHTVICNVPEFRNTTVNHDLHFISWDNPPKQHPHYLTLNDFDGMVNSNAPFARKFGREDPVLDKIDQELLGRQPDGFVAGGWMDLLNTTTVKGSFTVERVQDLRPGPGADRLKKLVTGLLTQEGFDDKHCL
;
A
#
# COMPACT_ATOMS: atom_id res chain seq x y z
N TYR A 1 -4.60 -0.65 23.26
CA TYR A 1 -5.81 -0.64 24.12
C TYR A 1 -6.87 0.38 23.70
N GLN A 2 -6.51 1.65 23.49
CA GLN A 2 -7.48 2.73 23.20
C GLN A 2 -8.35 2.44 21.96
N ARG A 3 -7.77 1.90 20.88
CA ARG A 3 -8.51 1.53 19.64
C ARG A 3 -9.19 0.15 19.69
N ALA A 4 -8.69 -0.77 20.51
CA ALA A 4 -9.11 -2.18 20.48
C ALA A 4 -10.46 -2.44 21.17
N LYS A 5 -10.74 -1.70 22.25
CA LYS A 5 -11.92 -1.91 23.10
C LYS A 5 -13.19 -1.21 22.64
N PRO A 6 -13.15 0.01 22.08
CA PRO A 6 -14.35 0.66 21.55
C PRO A 6 -14.97 -0.14 20.42
N VAL A 7 -16.29 -0.03 20.30
CA VAL A 7 -17.09 -0.66 19.26
C VAL A 7 -17.86 0.44 18.54
N ILE A 8 -17.83 0.42 17.21
CA ILE A 8 -18.58 1.35 16.37
C ILE A 8 -19.64 0.63 15.54
N ILE A 9 -20.72 1.33 15.24
CA ILE A 9 -21.65 0.97 14.17
C ILE A 9 -21.43 1.99 13.07
N ASP A 10 -21.04 1.51 11.89
CA ASP A 10 -20.83 2.36 10.71
C ASP A 10 -22.08 2.31 9.80
N PRO A 11 -22.86 3.40 9.72
CA PRO A 11 -24.03 3.49 8.84
C PRO A 11 -23.68 3.34 7.37
N GLY A 12 -22.44 3.64 6.98
CA GLY A 12 -21.94 3.44 5.62
C GLY A 12 -21.93 1.98 5.16
N LEU A 13 -22.09 1.01 6.07
CA LEU A 13 -22.17 -0.42 5.75
C LEU A 13 -23.57 -0.91 5.39
N TYR A 14 -24.64 -0.19 5.77
CA TYR A 14 -26.03 -0.66 5.57
C TYR A 14 -27.01 0.42 5.10
N SER A 15 -26.62 1.70 5.12
CA SER A 15 -27.46 2.83 4.70
C SER A 15 -26.90 3.49 3.44
N LEU A 16 -27.80 3.85 2.51
CA LEU A 16 -27.45 4.68 1.35
C LEU A 16 -27.13 6.13 1.76
N GLN A 17 -27.80 6.62 2.82
CA GLN A 17 -27.50 7.92 3.41
C GLN A 17 -26.41 7.74 4.47
N LYS A 18 -25.19 8.12 4.11
CA LYS A 18 -24.04 8.04 5.01
C LYS A 18 -24.15 9.10 6.11
N SER A 19 -23.91 8.69 7.34
CA SER A 19 -23.79 9.55 8.52
C SER A 19 -22.54 9.18 9.31
N ASP A 20 -22.22 9.95 10.35
CA ASP A 20 -21.12 9.63 11.25
C ASP A 20 -21.30 8.28 11.93
N VAL A 21 -20.18 7.68 12.35
CA VAL A 21 -20.17 6.43 13.10
C VAL A 21 -20.83 6.60 14.47
N PHE A 22 -21.63 5.61 14.86
CA PHE A 22 -22.18 5.56 16.21
C PHE A 22 -21.22 4.83 17.13
N TRP A 23 -20.87 5.47 18.24
CA TRP A 23 -20.07 4.85 19.29
C TRP A 23 -20.99 4.12 20.27
N ILE A 24 -20.74 2.83 20.47
CA ILE A 24 -21.43 2.05 21.50
C ILE A 24 -20.78 2.34 22.86
N THR A 25 -21.59 2.51 23.89
CA THR A 25 -21.14 2.77 25.27
C THR A 25 -20.33 1.60 25.85
N GLU A 26 -20.77 0.39 25.54
CA GLU A 26 -20.16 -0.87 25.94
C GLU A 26 -18.85 -1.09 25.19
N LYS A 27 -17.85 -1.57 25.93
CA LYS A 27 -16.54 -1.91 25.39
C LYS A 27 -16.36 -3.42 25.40
N ARG A 28 -15.80 -3.96 24.32
CA ARG A 28 -15.38 -5.37 24.29
C ARG A 28 -14.05 -5.58 25.01
N SER A 29 -13.78 -6.82 25.37
CA SER A 29 -12.44 -7.26 25.78
C SER A 29 -11.47 -7.27 24.59
N VAL A 30 -10.17 -7.22 24.89
CA VAL A 30 -9.13 -7.50 23.88
C VAL A 30 -9.16 -9.01 23.62
N PRO A 31 -9.06 -9.47 22.36
CA PRO A 31 -9.08 -10.88 22.04
C PRO A 31 -7.92 -11.61 22.72
N THR A 32 -8.19 -12.83 23.19
CA THR A 32 -7.18 -13.73 23.78
C THR A 32 -6.73 -14.82 22.81
N ALA A 33 -7.51 -15.07 21.75
CA ALA A 33 -7.22 -16.08 20.74
C ALA A 33 -6.17 -15.66 19.70
N PHE A 34 -5.94 -14.35 19.53
CA PHE A 34 -4.96 -13.78 18.60
C PHE A 34 -4.46 -12.43 19.12
N LYS A 35 -3.27 -12.03 18.69
CA LYS A 35 -2.67 -10.72 19.00
C LYS A 35 -3.08 -9.69 17.96
N LEU A 36 -3.37 -8.46 18.38
CA LEU A 36 -3.67 -7.37 17.45
C LEU A 36 -2.38 -6.75 16.92
N PHE A 37 -2.34 -6.53 15.61
CA PHE A 37 -1.29 -5.79 14.92
C PHE A 37 -1.91 -4.62 14.15
N THR A 38 -1.12 -3.58 13.92
CA THR A 38 -1.55 -2.37 13.22
C THR A 38 -0.44 -1.92 12.26
N GLY A 39 -0.82 -1.21 11.21
CA GLY A 39 0.12 -0.60 10.29
C GLY A 39 -0.58 0.37 9.35
N SER A 40 -0.05 0.52 8.15
CA SER A 40 -0.63 1.38 7.11
C SER A 40 -1.95 0.81 6.61
N ALA A 41 -2.88 1.66 6.19
CA ALA A 41 -4.06 1.20 5.46
C ALA A 41 -3.73 0.74 4.03
N TRP A 42 -2.50 1.00 3.56
CA TRP A 42 -1.98 0.59 2.26
C TRP A 42 -0.95 -0.50 2.45
N MET A 43 -0.93 -1.49 1.58
CA MET A 43 -0.02 -2.63 1.66
C MET A 43 0.00 -3.39 0.34
N MET A 44 1.05 -4.18 0.14
CA MET A 44 1.15 -5.13 -0.95
C MET A 44 1.04 -6.54 -0.39
N LEU A 45 0.11 -7.33 -0.90
CA LEU A 45 -0.20 -8.67 -0.41
C LEU A 45 0.06 -9.69 -1.51
N THR A 46 0.69 -10.79 -1.16
CA THR A 46 0.93 -11.88 -2.11
C THR A 46 -0.37 -12.61 -2.42
N HIS A 47 -0.45 -13.18 -3.62
CA HIS A 47 -1.60 -14.00 -4.04
C HIS A 47 -1.91 -15.10 -3.03
N GLN A 48 -0.89 -15.83 -2.58
CA GLN A 48 -1.00 -16.93 -1.62
C GLN A 48 -1.62 -16.47 -0.28
N PHE A 49 -1.23 -15.30 0.23
CA PHE A 49 -1.80 -14.77 1.46
C PHE A 49 -3.27 -14.37 1.30
N ILE A 50 -3.64 -13.80 0.15
CA ILE A 50 -5.04 -13.48 -0.16
C ILE A 50 -5.89 -14.74 -0.32
N GLU A 51 -5.38 -15.78 -1.00
CA GLU A 51 -6.04 -17.07 -1.08
C GLU A 51 -6.29 -17.65 0.31
N TYR A 52 -5.32 -17.57 1.22
CA TYR A 52 -5.52 -17.97 2.61
C TYR A 52 -6.60 -17.13 3.31
N CYS A 53 -6.64 -15.81 3.11
CA CYS A 53 -7.68 -14.96 3.69
C CYS A 53 -9.10 -15.33 3.22
N ILE A 54 -9.25 -15.83 1.99
CA ILE A 54 -10.55 -16.19 1.38
C ILE A 54 -10.93 -17.65 1.69
N TRP A 55 -10.00 -18.58 1.42
CA TRP A 55 -10.24 -20.02 1.41
C TRP A 55 -9.64 -20.75 2.61
N GLY A 56 -9.00 -20.02 3.53
CA GLY A 56 -8.38 -20.57 4.74
C GLY A 56 -9.30 -21.58 5.43
N TRP A 57 -8.73 -22.75 5.70
CA TRP A 57 -9.42 -23.84 6.38
C TRP A 57 -9.52 -23.59 7.88
N ASP A 58 -8.56 -22.87 8.46
CA ASP A 58 -8.70 -22.37 9.81
C ASP A 58 -9.71 -21.21 9.88
N ASN A 59 -10.21 -20.93 11.08
CA ASN A 59 -11.20 -19.88 11.29
C ASN A 59 -10.57 -18.50 11.57
N LEU A 60 -9.24 -18.34 11.50
CA LEU A 60 -8.58 -17.11 11.94
C LEU A 60 -8.97 -15.92 11.05
N PRO A 61 -8.85 -15.93 9.71
CA PRO A 61 -9.29 -14.81 8.88
C PRO A 61 -10.73 -14.41 9.14
N ARG A 62 -11.64 -15.38 9.27
CA ARG A 62 -13.07 -15.13 9.56
C ARG A 62 -13.28 -14.53 10.95
N THR A 63 -12.58 -15.03 11.96
CA THR A 63 -12.66 -14.53 13.34
C THR A 63 -12.12 -13.11 13.46
N VAL A 64 -10.98 -12.84 12.81
CA VAL A 64 -10.37 -11.51 12.76
C VAL A 64 -11.26 -10.55 11.97
N LEU A 65 -11.87 -10.99 10.86
CA LEU A 65 -12.82 -10.20 10.09
C LEU A 65 -14.04 -9.80 10.93
N MET A 66 -14.62 -10.75 11.66
CA MET A 66 -15.71 -10.48 12.60
C MET A 66 -15.30 -9.47 13.68
N TYR A 67 -14.08 -9.59 14.22
CA TYR A 67 -13.56 -8.62 15.19
C TYR A 67 -13.43 -7.21 14.59
N TYR A 68 -12.95 -7.10 13.35
CA TYR A 68 -12.77 -5.82 12.67
C TYR A 68 -14.05 -5.25 12.03
N ALA A 69 -15.19 -5.96 12.05
CA ALA A 69 -16.46 -5.48 11.49
C ALA A 69 -17.02 -4.23 12.21
N ASN A 70 -16.68 -4.04 13.48
CA ASN A 70 -17.11 -2.92 14.32
C ASN A 70 -15.92 -2.15 14.93
N PHE A 71 -14.82 -2.06 14.18
CA PHE A 71 -13.56 -1.44 14.62
C PHE A 71 -13.32 -0.16 13.81
N LEU A 72 -12.85 0.93 14.44
CA LEU A 72 -12.52 2.15 13.71
C LEU A 72 -11.20 2.01 12.92
N SER A 73 -11.27 2.29 11.62
CA SER A 73 -10.15 2.15 10.66
C SER A 73 -9.64 0.71 10.53
N SER A 74 -10.55 -0.24 10.37
CA SER A 74 -10.25 -1.67 10.18
C SER A 74 -9.16 -2.02 9.16
N PRO A 75 -9.01 -1.33 8.01
CA PRO A 75 -7.94 -1.62 7.06
C PRO A 75 -6.53 -1.49 7.64
N GLU A 76 -6.34 -0.64 8.67
CA GLU A 76 -5.04 -0.47 9.33
C GLU A 76 -4.67 -1.64 10.24
N GLY A 77 -5.58 -2.60 10.49
CA GLY A 77 -5.36 -3.67 11.46
C GLY A 77 -5.66 -5.08 10.96
N TYR A 78 -6.66 -5.25 10.07
CA TYR A 78 -7.12 -6.58 9.65
C TYR A 78 -5.99 -7.45 9.08
N PHE A 79 -5.36 -7.02 7.98
CA PHE A 79 -4.34 -7.83 7.29
C PHE A 79 -3.09 -8.03 8.14
N HIS A 80 -2.63 -6.99 8.85
CA HIS A 80 -1.53 -7.07 9.82
C HIS A 80 -1.81 -8.12 10.89
N THR A 81 -3.02 -8.10 11.43
CA THR A 81 -3.44 -9.05 12.46
C THR A 81 -3.49 -10.48 11.91
N VAL A 82 -4.08 -10.69 10.72
CA VAL A 82 -4.12 -12.04 10.13
C VAL A 82 -2.71 -12.55 9.86
N ILE A 83 -1.89 -11.82 9.09
CA ILE A 83 -0.59 -12.32 8.63
C ILE A 83 0.37 -12.64 9.78
N CYS A 84 0.32 -11.86 10.87
CA CYS A 84 1.23 -12.01 12.00
C CYS A 84 0.80 -13.06 13.03
N ASN A 85 -0.44 -13.56 12.94
CA ASN A 85 -0.91 -14.66 13.78
C ASN A 85 -0.85 -16.03 13.08
N VAL A 86 -0.39 -16.09 11.83
CA VAL A 86 -0.28 -17.33 11.06
C VAL A 86 1.19 -17.70 10.90
N PRO A 87 1.67 -18.79 11.56
CA PRO A 87 3.07 -19.20 11.49
C PRO A 87 3.62 -19.31 10.07
N GLU A 88 2.82 -19.81 9.13
CA GLU A 88 3.18 -20.02 7.72
C GLU A 88 3.47 -18.71 6.98
N PHE A 89 2.83 -17.59 7.36
CA PHE A 89 3.02 -16.30 6.68
C PHE A 89 3.83 -15.29 7.49
N ARG A 90 3.95 -15.47 8.81
CA ARG A 90 4.60 -14.50 9.70
C ARG A 90 6.01 -14.11 9.23
N ASN A 91 6.80 -15.08 8.80
CA ASN A 91 8.18 -14.86 8.34
C ASN A 91 8.29 -14.42 6.87
N THR A 92 7.16 -14.05 6.24
CA THR A 92 7.13 -13.48 4.88
C THR A 92 6.83 -11.98 4.88
N THR A 93 6.69 -11.39 6.09
CA THR A 93 6.37 -9.98 6.26
C THR A 93 7.58 -9.08 6.04
N VAL A 94 7.36 -7.90 5.45
CA VAL A 94 8.34 -6.83 5.34
C VAL A 94 7.69 -5.57 5.89
N ASN A 95 8.31 -4.89 6.86
CA ASN A 95 7.75 -3.70 7.52
C ASN A 95 7.85 -2.44 6.66
N HIS A 96 7.35 -2.50 5.43
CA HIS A 96 7.36 -1.41 4.47
C HIS A 96 6.18 -1.57 3.50
N ASP A 97 5.34 -0.56 3.35
CA ASP A 97 4.12 -0.62 2.51
C ASP A 97 4.33 -0.19 1.05
N LEU A 98 5.59 0.08 0.68
CA LEU A 98 6.04 0.56 -0.65
C LEU A 98 5.53 1.95 -1.02
N HIS A 99 5.10 2.76 -0.05
CA HIS A 99 4.71 4.15 -0.27
C HIS A 99 5.73 5.12 0.35
N PHE A 100 6.05 6.19 -0.38
CA PHE A 100 6.57 7.40 0.25
C PHE A 100 5.42 8.18 0.89
N ILE A 101 5.50 8.38 2.20
CA ILE A 101 4.52 9.13 2.98
C ILE A 101 5.27 10.13 3.84
N SER A 102 4.99 11.42 3.64
CA SER A 102 5.48 12.50 4.49
C SER A 102 4.42 12.87 5.51
N TRP A 103 4.83 13.16 6.75
CA TRP A 103 3.96 13.60 7.84
C TRP A 103 4.45 14.93 8.37
N ASP A 104 3.51 15.83 8.66
CA ASP A 104 3.82 17.04 9.43
C ASP A 104 4.37 16.66 10.81
N ASN A 105 5.12 17.56 11.44
CA ASN A 105 5.55 17.41 12.83
C ASN A 105 4.93 18.54 13.69
N PRO A 106 4.00 18.24 14.61
CA PRO A 106 3.48 16.91 14.95
C PRO A 106 2.56 16.33 13.85
N PRO A 107 2.43 14.99 13.78
CA PRO A 107 1.60 14.33 12.76
C PRO A 107 0.13 14.73 12.92
N LYS A 108 -0.50 15.06 11.79
CA LYS A 108 -1.95 15.33 11.69
C LYS A 108 -2.73 14.02 11.48
N GLN A 109 -4.06 14.12 11.34
CA GLN A 109 -4.92 12.98 11.04
C GLN A 109 -4.63 12.34 9.66
N HIS A 110 -4.14 13.14 8.71
CA HIS A 110 -3.81 12.71 7.36
C HIS A 110 -2.36 13.08 7.02
N PRO A 111 -1.69 12.32 6.13
CA PRO A 111 -0.35 12.66 5.66
C PRO A 111 -0.27 14.05 5.04
N HIS A 112 0.94 14.60 5.02
CA HIS A 112 1.28 15.85 4.35
C HIS A 112 0.92 15.77 2.86
N TYR A 113 0.48 16.89 2.31
CA TYR A 113 0.30 17.04 0.87
C TYR A 113 1.66 17.31 0.24
N LEU A 114 2.17 16.34 -0.51
CA LEU A 114 3.48 16.40 -1.15
C LEU A 114 3.55 17.54 -2.16
N THR A 115 4.64 18.27 -2.11
CA THR A 115 4.93 19.43 -2.96
C THR A 115 6.25 19.23 -3.70
N LEU A 116 6.67 20.21 -4.51
CA LEU A 116 8.00 20.21 -5.15
C LEU A 116 9.16 20.04 -4.16
N ASN A 117 9.01 20.48 -2.91
CA ASN A 117 10.03 20.33 -1.87
C ASN A 117 10.24 18.86 -1.45
N ASP A 118 9.22 18.01 -1.63
CA ASP A 118 9.27 16.59 -1.27
C ASP A 118 9.83 15.72 -2.41
N PHE A 119 10.02 16.28 -3.61
CA PHE A 119 10.35 15.53 -4.83
C PHE A 119 11.61 14.68 -4.69
N ASP A 120 12.71 15.26 -4.22
CA ASP A 120 13.96 14.53 -4.06
C ASP A 120 13.80 13.41 -3.01
N GLY A 121 13.04 13.67 -1.94
CA GLY A 121 12.70 12.66 -0.93
C GLY A 121 11.92 11.48 -1.52
N MET A 122 10.92 11.77 -2.37
CA MET A 122 10.17 10.75 -3.09
C MET A 122 11.08 9.89 -3.95
N VAL A 123 11.93 10.49 -4.79
CA VAL A 123 12.82 9.76 -5.70
C VAL A 123 13.84 8.93 -4.92
N ASN A 124 14.47 9.52 -3.90
CA ASN A 124 15.50 8.88 -3.09
C ASN A 124 14.97 7.73 -2.23
N SER A 125 13.68 7.74 -1.88
CA SER A 125 13.04 6.63 -1.16
C SER A 125 12.99 5.33 -1.97
N ASN A 126 13.13 5.42 -3.30
CA ASN A 126 12.95 4.31 -4.24
C ASN A 126 11.55 3.66 -4.21
N ALA A 127 10.59 4.24 -3.48
CA ALA A 127 9.23 3.72 -3.39
C ALA A 127 8.49 3.86 -4.74
N PRO A 128 7.77 2.82 -5.18
CA PRO A 128 6.99 2.88 -6.43
C PRO A 128 5.74 3.76 -6.33
N PHE A 129 5.24 4.01 -5.11
CA PHE A 129 4.05 4.82 -4.86
C PHE A 129 4.36 5.94 -3.86
N ALA A 130 3.53 6.99 -3.87
CA ALA A 130 3.61 8.09 -2.92
C ALA A 130 2.21 8.64 -2.62
N ARG A 131 2.05 9.26 -1.45
CA ARG A 131 0.81 9.98 -1.09
C ARG A 131 1.08 11.05 -0.02
N LYS A 132 0.30 12.13 0.04
CA LYS A 132 -0.87 12.47 -0.78
C LYS A 132 -0.55 13.67 -1.68
N PHE A 133 -1.15 13.75 -2.86
CA PHE A 133 -0.95 14.87 -3.77
C PHE A 133 -2.13 15.86 -3.73
N GLY A 134 -1.80 17.15 -3.86
CA GLY A 134 -2.79 18.20 -4.08
C GLY A 134 -3.42 18.04 -5.45
N ARG A 135 -4.64 18.57 -5.64
CA ARG A 135 -5.22 18.65 -6.97
C ARG A 135 -4.39 19.64 -7.78
N GLU A 136 -3.97 19.24 -8.99
CA GLU A 136 -3.22 20.11 -9.92
C GLU A 136 -1.94 20.69 -9.28
N ASP A 137 -1.32 19.95 -8.36
CA ASP A 137 -0.07 20.36 -7.73
C ASP A 137 1.10 20.23 -8.73
N PRO A 138 1.98 21.26 -8.88
CA PRO A 138 3.12 21.23 -9.80
C PRO A 138 4.08 20.05 -9.64
N VAL A 139 4.09 19.40 -8.47
CA VAL A 139 4.90 18.18 -8.28
C VAL A 139 4.46 17.03 -9.20
N LEU A 140 3.17 16.98 -9.57
CA LEU A 140 2.65 15.98 -10.49
C LEU A 140 3.24 16.15 -11.89
N ASP A 141 3.34 17.40 -12.36
CA ASP A 141 3.97 17.72 -13.65
C ASP A 141 5.45 17.34 -13.65
N LYS A 142 6.15 17.60 -12.52
CA LYS A 142 7.56 17.20 -12.37
C LYS A 142 7.73 15.68 -12.39
N ILE A 143 6.84 14.92 -11.74
CA ILE A 143 6.84 13.44 -11.81
C ILE A 143 6.62 12.97 -13.25
N ASP A 144 5.62 13.52 -13.93
CA ASP A 144 5.28 13.18 -15.30
C ASP A 144 6.46 13.43 -16.25
N GLN A 145 7.12 14.57 -16.11
CA GLN A 145 8.26 14.96 -16.94
C GLN A 145 9.53 14.14 -16.63
N GLU A 146 9.95 14.07 -15.35
CA GLU A 146 11.27 13.55 -14.98
C GLU A 146 11.29 12.03 -14.74
N LEU A 147 10.18 11.44 -14.28
CA LEU A 147 10.14 10.02 -13.91
C LEU A 147 9.40 9.15 -14.92
N LEU A 148 8.35 9.70 -15.55
CA LEU A 148 7.47 8.94 -16.43
C LEU A 148 7.67 9.27 -17.92
N GLY A 149 8.38 10.36 -18.25
CA GLY A 149 8.59 10.78 -19.64
C GLY A 149 7.30 11.07 -20.39
N ARG A 150 6.26 11.51 -19.68
CA ARG A 150 4.94 11.80 -20.23
C ARG A 150 5.00 13.08 -21.07
N GLN A 151 4.53 13.01 -22.31
CA GLN A 151 4.37 14.21 -23.15
C GLN A 151 3.20 15.08 -22.64
N PRO A 152 3.23 16.41 -22.84
CA PRO A 152 2.07 17.27 -22.58
C PRO A 152 0.82 16.71 -23.27
N ASP A 153 -0.28 16.59 -22.53
CA ASP A 153 -1.56 15.99 -22.98
C ASP A 153 -1.47 14.54 -23.50
N GLY A 154 -0.35 13.85 -23.26
CA GLY A 154 -0.11 12.47 -23.66
C GLY A 154 -0.33 11.45 -22.55
N PHE A 155 -0.04 10.19 -22.87
CA PHE A 155 0.00 9.07 -21.93
C PHE A 155 1.45 8.65 -21.68
N VAL A 156 1.69 8.00 -20.54
CA VAL A 156 2.99 7.35 -20.25
C VAL A 156 3.12 6.12 -21.14
N ALA A 157 4.13 6.07 -21.99
CA ALA A 157 4.38 4.90 -22.82
C ALA A 157 4.95 3.76 -21.98
N GLY A 158 4.35 2.58 -22.08
CA GLY A 158 4.92 1.37 -21.51
C GLY A 158 6.18 0.94 -22.26
N GLY A 159 7.00 0.08 -21.63
CA GLY A 159 8.21 -0.47 -22.26
C GLY A 159 7.95 -1.35 -23.49
N TRP A 160 6.68 -1.56 -23.87
CA TRP A 160 6.27 -2.23 -25.09
C TRP A 160 6.14 -1.30 -26.30
N MET A 161 6.17 0.02 -26.12
CA MET A 161 5.93 0.99 -27.20
C MET A 161 7.23 1.55 -27.76
N ASP A 162 7.32 1.64 -29.09
CA ASP A 162 8.42 2.36 -29.75
C ASP A 162 8.12 3.87 -29.76
N LEU A 163 8.69 4.63 -28.83
CA LEU A 163 8.60 6.09 -28.88
C LEU A 163 9.58 6.71 -29.88
N LEU A 164 10.49 5.94 -30.47
CA LEU A 164 11.63 6.48 -31.22
C LEU A 164 11.49 6.42 -32.75
N ASN A 165 10.38 5.89 -33.31
CA ASN A 165 10.31 5.65 -34.76
C ASN A 165 8.91 5.80 -35.43
N THR A 166 8.14 6.82 -35.09
CA THR A 166 6.78 7.05 -35.64
C THR A 166 6.71 7.67 -37.04
N THR A 167 7.69 7.43 -37.92
CA THR A 167 7.56 7.75 -39.37
C THR A 167 7.03 6.58 -40.21
N THR A 168 6.83 5.40 -39.63
CA THR A 168 6.30 4.23 -40.36
C THR A 168 5.09 3.64 -39.67
N VAL A 169 4.00 3.49 -40.45
CA VAL A 169 2.67 2.95 -40.09
C VAL A 169 2.71 1.43 -39.72
N LYS A 170 3.87 0.87 -39.36
CA LYS A 170 4.04 -0.55 -39.03
C LYS A 170 4.25 -0.74 -37.53
N GLY A 171 3.14 -1.04 -36.84
CA GLY A 171 3.07 -1.66 -35.50
C GLY A 171 3.61 -0.80 -34.36
N SER A 172 2.74 -0.20 -33.54
CA SER A 172 3.14 0.68 -32.43
C SER A 172 3.84 -0.03 -31.25
N PHE A 173 4.26 -1.29 -31.41
CA PHE A 173 4.80 -2.12 -30.34
C PHE A 173 6.17 -2.68 -30.73
N THR A 174 7.20 -2.39 -29.94
CA THR A 174 8.57 -2.93 -30.09
C THR A 174 8.71 -4.33 -29.51
N VAL A 175 7.81 -4.72 -28.62
CA VAL A 175 7.91 -5.95 -27.84
C VAL A 175 6.71 -6.84 -28.12
N GLU A 176 6.95 -7.98 -28.76
CA GLU A 176 5.92 -8.99 -29.05
C GLU A 176 5.72 -9.98 -27.90
N ARG A 177 6.77 -10.26 -27.13
CA ARG A 177 6.75 -11.24 -26.03
C ARG A 177 7.16 -10.60 -24.73
N VAL A 178 6.51 -11.02 -23.63
CA VAL A 178 6.80 -10.51 -22.28
C VAL A 178 8.28 -10.69 -21.89
N GLN A 179 8.97 -11.71 -22.41
CA GLN A 179 10.39 -11.94 -22.13
C GLN A 179 11.33 -10.90 -22.73
N ASP A 180 10.88 -10.16 -23.76
CA ASP A 180 11.68 -9.16 -24.43
C ASP A 180 11.59 -7.78 -23.73
N LEU A 181 10.68 -7.62 -22.76
CA LEU A 181 10.58 -6.41 -21.94
C LEU A 181 11.86 -6.21 -21.12
N ARG A 182 12.40 -4.98 -21.16
CA ARG A 182 13.59 -4.59 -20.39
C ARG A 182 13.20 -3.72 -19.20
N PRO A 183 13.82 -3.94 -18.02
CA PRO A 183 13.64 -3.04 -16.87
C PRO A 183 14.00 -1.60 -17.23
N GLY A 184 13.12 -0.66 -16.88
CA GLY A 184 13.43 0.78 -16.94
C GLY A 184 13.96 1.31 -15.60
N PRO A 185 14.29 2.61 -15.51
CA PRO A 185 14.80 3.22 -14.28
C PRO A 185 13.90 3.04 -13.05
N GLY A 186 12.57 2.98 -13.24
CA GLY A 186 11.63 2.70 -12.16
C GLY A 186 11.75 1.28 -11.60
N ALA A 187 12.01 0.29 -12.45
CA ALA A 187 12.25 -1.08 -12.02
C ALA A 187 13.58 -1.21 -11.26
N ASP A 188 14.61 -0.46 -11.66
CA ASP A 188 15.88 -0.41 -10.93
C ASP A 188 15.74 0.22 -9.54
N ARG A 189 14.95 1.29 -9.41
CA ARG A 189 14.63 1.87 -8.09
C ARG A 189 13.90 0.86 -7.21
N LEU A 190 12.84 0.23 -7.72
CA LEU A 190 12.10 -0.78 -6.98
C LEU A 190 13.01 -1.94 -6.54
N LYS A 191 13.89 -2.42 -7.43
CA LYS A 191 14.88 -3.45 -7.10
C LYS A 191 15.79 -3.00 -5.96
N LYS A 192 16.33 -1.78 -6.02
CA LYS A 192 17.17 -1.23 -4.94
C LYS A 192 16.42 -1.19 -3.60
N LEU A 193 15.17 -0.74 -3.59
CA LEU A 193 14.33 -0.73 -2.38
C LEU A 193 14.14 -2.14 -1.82
N VAL A 194 13.65 -3.07 -2.65
CA VAL A 194 13.34 -4.44 -2.22
C VAL A 194 14.59 -5.15 -1.74
N THR A 195 15.71 -5.06 -2.49
CA THR A 195 16.98 -5.62 -2.04
C THR A 195 17.41 -5.02 -0.71
N GLY A 196 17.37 -3.69 -0.55
CA GLY A 196 17.76 -3.03 0.69
C GLY A 196 16.93 -3.46 1.90
N LEU A 197 15.61 -3.66 1.72
CA LEU A 197 14.73 -4.15 2.77
C LEU A 197 15.05 -5.60 3.17
N LEU A 198 15.27 -6.48 2.19
CA LEU A 198 15.53 -7.90 2.42
C LEU A 198 16.95 -8.18 2.95
N THR A 199 17.91 -7.28 2.70
CA THR A 199 19.29 -7.40 3.19
C THR A 199 19.57 -6.57 4.44
N GLN A 200 18.55 -5.98 5.07
CA GLN A 200 18.72 -5.18 6.26
C GLN A 200 19.20 -6.06 7.42
N GLU A 201 20.15 -5.56 8.23
CA GLU A 201 20.62 -6.26 9.42
C GLU A 201 19.45 -6.60 10.36
N GLY A 202 19.37 -7.85 10.80
CA GLY A 202 18.28 -8.37 11.62
C GLY A 202 16.92 -8.43 10.91
N PHE A 203 16.90 -8.61 9.58
CA PHE A 203 15.65 -8.74 8.80
C PHE A 203 14.71 -9.79 9.41
N ASP A 204 15.22 -10.99 9.71
CA ASP A 204 14.42 -12.09 10.25
C ASP A 204 13.85 -11.80 11.66
N ASP A 205 14.49 -10.91 12.42
CA ASP A 205 14.00 -10.47 13.74
C ASP A 205 12.94 -9.36 13.65
N LYS A 206 12.74 -8.79 12.45
CA LYS A 206 11.85 -7.65 12.20
C LYS A 206 10.48 -8.05 11.70
N HIS A 207 10.16 -9.33 11.58
CA HIS A 207 8.81 -9.73 11.18
C HIS A 207 7.77 -9.34 12.24
N CYS A 208 6.71 -8.66 11.80
CA CYS A 208 5.56 -8.30 12.65
C CYS A 208 5.93 -7.46 13.88
N LEU A 209 6.63 -6.34 13.66
CA LEU A 209 6.92 -5.33 14.67
C LEU A 209 5.83 -4.26 14.76
#